data_AF-A0A6P7GQT2-F1
#
_entry.id   AF-A0A6P7GQT2-F1
#
_cell.length_a   1.000
_cell.length_b   1.000
_cell.length_c   1.000
_cell.angle_alpha   90.00
_cell.angle_beta   90.00
_cell.angle_gamma   90.00
#
_symmetry.space_group_name_H-M   'P 1'
#
loop_
_entity.id
_entity.type
_entity.pdbx_description
1 polymer ?
#
loop_
_entity_poly.entity_id
_entity_poly.type
_entity_poly.pdbx_seq_one_letter_code
_entity_poly.pdbx_strand_id
1 'polypeptide(L)'
;ACLFIDFINEYYFFYFRSIGISFIGCFIDHLPPESALKKAQDLIETGIKRGSIDPDYKLLGHCQCSAVESPGRRLFEEIQTWKNWDESVVAPPSNFTLVIDEPPDDPDPSQ
;
A
#
# COMPACT_ATOMS: atom_id res chain seq x y z
N ALA A 1 1.24 -0.04 -10.99
CA ALA A 1 0.28 0.22 -9.90
C ALA A 1 0.73 -0.47 -8.62
N CYS A 2 0.71 0.21 -7.47
CA CYS A 2 1.14 -0.33 -6.18
C CYS A 2 -0.01 -0.36 -5.17
N LEU A 3 -0.09 -1.43 -4.39
CA LEU A 3 -0.93 -1.60 -3.20
C LEU A 3 -0.04 -1.69 -1.97
N PHE A 4 -0.54 -1.23 -0.83
CA PHE A 4 0.11 -1.43 0.46
C PHE A 4 -0.74 -2.35 1.33
N ILE A 5 -0.09 -3.34 1.92
CA ILE A 5 -0.67 -4.17 2.97
C ILE A 5 0.02 -3.74 4.25
N ASP A 6 -0.70 -3.03 5.09
CA ASP A 6 -0.19 -2.56 6.37
C ASP A 6 -0.51 -3.60 7.44
N PHE A 7 0.54 -4.09 8.11
CA PHE A 7 0.39 -4.97 9.27
C PHE A 7 0.27 -4.10 10.50
N ILE A 8 -0.95 -3.75 10.88
CA ILE A 8 -1.19 -3.18 12.20
C ILE A 8 -1.17 -4.33 13.19
N ASN A 9 -0.01 -4.56 13.79
CA ASN A 9 0.06 -5.38 15.00
C ASN A 9 -0.15 -4.43 16.19
N GLU A 10 -1.28 -4.56 16.88
CA GLU A 10 -1.68 -3.71 18.02
C GLU A 10 -0.61 -3.69 19.14
N TYR A 11 0.30 -4.67 19.14
CA TYR A 11 1.32 -4.89 20.15
C TYR A 11 2.66 -4.17 19.93
N TYR A 12 2.94 -3.63 18.74
CA TYR A 12 4.22 -2.95 18.45
C TYR A 12 4.00 -1.62 17.73
N PHE A 13 3.66 -0.60 18.51
CA PHE A 13 3.40 0.81 18.13
C PHE A 13 4.55 1.52 17.36
N PHE A 14 5.70 0.86 17.11
CA PHE A 14 6.91 1.55 16.65
C PHE A 14 7.56 0.98 15.38
N TYR A 15 7.03 -0.10 14.79
CA TYR A 15 7.53 -0.59 13.49
C TYR A 15 6.35 -0.82 12.55
N PHE A 16 6.07 0.16 11.68
CA PHE A 16 5.16 -0.02 10.55
C PHE A 16 5.75 -1.08 9.62
N ARG A 17 5.40 -2.34 9.86
CA ARG A 17 5.68 -3.41 8.92
C ARG A 17 4.57 -3.35 7.89
N SER A 18 4.91 -3.02 6.66
CA SER A 18 4.01 -3.12 5.52
C SER A 18 4.66 -3.92 4.41
N ILE A 19 3.84 -4.61 3.62
CA ILE A 19 4.25 -5.27 2.37
C ILE A 19 3.60 -4.50 1.22
N GLY A 20 4.43 -3.93 0.35
CA GLY A 20 3.96 -3.39 -0.92
C GLY A 20 3.79 -4.51 -1.96
N ILE A 21 2.60 -4.63 -2.55
CA ILE A 21 2.35 -5.50 -3.71
C ILE A 21 2.09 -4.62 -4.92
N SER A 22 2.93 -4.76 -5.95
CA SER A 22 2.82 -3.96 -7.17
C SER A 22 2.40 -4.80 -8.36
N PHE A 23 1.32 -4.38 -9.01
CA PHE A 23 0.91 -4.89 -10.31
C PHE A 23 1.64 -4.13 -11.41
N ILE A 24 2.31 -4.88 -12.29
CA ILE A 24 3.01 -4.33 -13.45
C ILE A 24 1.98 -3.90 -14.49
N GLY A 25 1.84 -2.60 -14.71
CA GLY A 25 0.86 -2.00 -15.63
C GLY A 25 0.22 -0.72 -15.10
N CYS A 26 -0.66 -0.13 -15.94
CA CYS A 26 -1.44 1.07 -15.65
C CYS A 26 -2.94 0.71 -15.61
N PHE A 27 -3.56 0.71 -14.43
CA PHE A 27 -4.93 0.21 -14.24
C PHE A 27 -5.92 1.33 -13.91
N ILE A 28 -5.75 2.48 -14.58
CA ILE A 28 -6.66 3.63 -14.46
C ILE A 28 -7.98 3.31 -15.18
N ASP A 29 -7.90 2.80 -16.41
CA ASP A 29 -9.08 2.56 -17.26
C ASP A 29 -9.46 1.09 -17.40
N HIS A 30 -8.53 0.17 -17.10
CA HIS A 30 -8.71 -1.27 -17.22
C HIS A 30 -8.22 -2.00 -15.98
N LEU A 31 -8.82 -3.16 -15.70
CA LEU A 31 -8.37 -4.03 -14.62
C LEU A 31 -7.14 -4.85 -15.03
N PRO A 32 -6.30 -5.26 -14.05
CA PRO A 32 -5.34 -6.34 -14.27
C PRO A 32 -6.06 -7.62 -14.71
N PRO A 33 -5.38 -8.54 -15.41
CA PRO A 33 -5.94 -9.84 -15.71
C PRO A 33 -6.30 -10.58 -14.42
N GLU A 34 -7.40 -11.34 -14.43
CA GLU A 34 -7.88 -12.10 -13.26
C GLU A 34 -6.80 -13.02 -12.67
N SER A 35 -5.93 -13.56 -13.51
CA SER A 35 -4.80 -14.38 -13.08
C SER A 35 -3.80 -13.63 -12.20
N ALA A 36 -3.61 -12.33 -12.41
CA ALA A 36 -2.76 -11.49 -11.57
C ALA A 36 -3.45 -11.18 -10.23
N LEU A 37 -4.76 -10.86 -10.26
CA LEU A 37 -5.54 -10.60 -9.05
C LEU A 37 -5.55 -11.83 -8.14
N LYS A 38 -5.79 -13.02 -8.72
CA LYS A 38 -5.76 -14.29 -7.99
C LYS A 38 -4.38 -14.57 -7.38
N LYS A 39 -3.30 -14.37 -8.15
CA LYS A 39 -1.93 -14.53 -7.62
C LYS A 39 -1.62 -13.60 -6.46
N ALA A 40 -2.15 -12.37 -6.47
CA ALA A 40 -1.99 -11.45 -5.35
C ALA A 40 -2.72 -11.96 -4.11
N GLN A 41 -3.96 -12.45 -4.24
CA GLN A 41 -4.70 -13.06 -3.13
C GLN A 41 -4.00 -14.32 -2.60
N ASP A 42 -3.53 -15.20 -3.48
CA ASP A 42 -2.76 -16.40 -3.11
C ASP A 42 -1.46 -16.04 -2.37
N LEU A 43 -0.79 -14.94 -2.77
CA LEU A 43 0.40 -14.43 -2.10
C LEU A 43 0.09 -13.95 -0.68
N ILE A 44 -1.03 -13.24 -0.50
CA ILE A 44 -1.50 -12.79 0.82
C ILE A 44 -1.81 -14.00 1.72
N GLU A 45 -2.58 -14.96 1.20
CA GLU A 45 -2.94 -16.17 1.95
C GLU A 45 -1.69 -16.98 2.34
N THR A 46 -0.73 -17.09 1.43
CA THR A 46 0.56 -17.75 1.71
C THR A 46 1.36 -16.99 2.75
N GLY A 47 1.35 -15.65 2.70
CA GLY A 47 1.98 -14.79 3.70
C GLY A 47 1.39 -15.01 5.10
N ILE A 48 0.06 -15.16 5.20
CA ILE A 48 -0.63 -15.48 6.45
C ILE A 48 -0.19 -16.85 6.97
N LYS A 49 -0.25 -17.89 6.12
CA LYS A 49 0.15 -19.26 6.47
C LYS A 49 1.60 -19.35 6.95
N ARG A 50 2.48 -18.52 6.40
CA ARG A 50 3.90 -18.45 6.78
C ARG A 50 4.16 -17.57 8.01
N GLY A 51 3.14 -16.90 8.56
CA GLY A 51 3.29 -15.94 9.67
C GLY A 51 4.04 -14.66 9.28
N SER A 52 4.14 -14.36 7.98
CA SER A 52 4.73 -13.12 7.47
C SER A 52 3.71 -11.97 7.38
N ILE A 53 2.43 -12.33 7.30
CA ILE A 53 1.28 -11.42 7.28
C ILE A 53 0.43 -11.76 8.50
N ASP A 54 0.04 -10.76 9.27
CA ASP A 54 -0.92 -10.93 10.36
C ASP A 54 -2.31 -11.26 9.76
N PRO A 55 -3.07 -12.26 10.26
CA PRO A 55 -4.43 -12.55 9.79
C PRO A 55 -5.38 -11.33 9.84
N ASP A 56 -5.13 -10.39 10.77
CA ASP A 56 -5.88 -9.16 10.97
C ASP A 56 -5.20 -7.96 10.29
N TYR A 57 -4.41 -8.20 9.23
CA TYR A 57 -3.81 -7.16 8.39
C TYR A 57 -4.85 -6.18 7.86
N LYS A 58 -4.40 -4.99 7.48
CA LYS A 58 -5.22 -4.00 6.77
C LYS A 58 -4.76 -3.86 5.34
N LEU A 59 -5.71 -3.93 4.41
CA LEU A 59 -5.47 -3.70 3.00
C LEU A 59 -5.74 -2.25 2.65
N LEU A 60 -4.75 -1.59 2.05
CA LEU A 60 -4.81 -0.19 1.66
C LEU A 60 -4.40 0.01 0.20
N GLY A 61 -5.05 0.94 -0.47
CA GLY A 61 -4.59 1.51 -1.72
C GLY A 61 -3.46 2.51 -1.47
N HIS A 62 -2.46 2.58 -2.35
CA HIS A 62 -1.36 3.57 -2.23
C HIS A 62 -1.90 5.01 -2.13
N CYS A 63 -2.98 5.32 -2.84
CA CYS A 63 -3.69 6.61 -2.76
C CYS A 63 -4.29 6.94 -1.38
N GLN A 64 -4.46 5.98 -0.46
CA GLN A 64 -4.88 6.24 0.92
C GLN A 64 -3.72 6.65 1.81
N CYS A 65 -2.48 6.29 1.45
CA CYS A 65 -1.28 6.61 2.22
C CYS A 65 -0.59 7.89 1.71
N SER A 66 -0.76 8.22 0.43
CA SER A 66 -0.12 9.37 -0.22
C SER A 66 -1.02 9.94 -1.30
N ALA A 67 -0.84 11.21 -1.65
CA ALA A 67 -1.59 11.91 -2.70
C ALA A 67 -1.14 11.49 -4.11
N VAL A 68 -1.18 10.19 -4.40
CA VAL A 68 -0.78 9.58 -5.67
C VAL A 68 -1.95 8.85 -6.32
N GLU A 69 -1.94 8.77 -7.66
CA GLU A 69 -3.01 8.12 -8.43
C GLU A 69 -2.96 6.58 -8.39
N SER A 70 -1.84 6.00 -7.95
CA SER A 70 -1.70 4.57 -7.72
C SER A 70 -2.68 4.08 -6.66
N PRO A 71 -3.34 2.92 -6.82
CA PRO A 71 -3.12 1.84 -7.80
C PRO A 71 -3.79 2.02 -9.17
N GLY A 72 -4.41 3.17 -9.44
CA GLY A 72 -5.28 3.39 -10.59
C GLY A 72 -6.74 3.09 -10.23
N ARG A 73 -7.68 3.86 -10.81
CA ARG A 73 -9.10 3.87 -10.42
C ARG A 73 -9.75 2.48 -10.44
N ARG A 74 -9.61 1.72 -11.53
CA ARG A 74 -10.24 0.39 -11.65
C ARG A 74 -9.69 -0.61 -10.63
N LEU A 75 -8.38 -0.59 -10.42
CA LEU A 75 -7.77 -1.48 -9.44
C LEU A 75 -8.13 -1.06 -8.01
N PHE A 76 -8.29 0.24 -7.75
CA PHE A 76 -8.77 0.73 -6.46
C PHE A 76 -10.22 0.31 -6.16
N GLU A 77 -11.10 0.31 -7.17
CA GLU A 77 -12.47 -0.21 -7.04
C GLU A 77 -12.49 -1.71 -6.74
N GLU A 78 -11.62 -2.48 -7.39
CA GLU A 78 -11.51 -3.93 -7.19
C GLU A 78 -11.00 -4.30 -5.78
N ILE A 79 -9.96 -3.65 -5.28
CA ILE A 79 -9.40 -3.99 -3.95
C ILE A 79 -10.33 -3.64 -2.79
N GLN A 80 -11.27 -2.72 -2.99
CA GLN A 80 -12.29 -2.40 -1.99
C GLN A 80 -13.21 -3.59 -1.71
N THR A 81 -13.35 -4.52 -2.66
CA THR A 81 -14.15 -5.73 -2.46
C THR A 81 -13.35 -6.86 -1.79
N TRP A 82 -12.07 -6.66 -1.52
CA TRP A 82 -11.20 -7.69 -0.94
C TRP A 82 -11.37 -7.74 0.58
N LYS A 83 -11.01 -8.89 1.15
CA LYS A 83 -11.04 -9.09 2.59
C LYS A 83 -10.04 -8.16 3.28
N ASN A 84 -10.45 -7.63 4.43
CA ASN A 84 -9.67 -6.72 5.26
C ASN A 84 -9.35 -5.36 4.61
N TRP A 85 -10.14 -4.93 3.62
CA TRP A 85 -10.14 -3.54 3.17
C TRP A 85 -10.46 -2.60 4.34
N ASP A 86 -9.64 -1.56 4.51
CA ASP A 86 -9.86 -0.52 5.52
C ASP A 86 -10.17 0.82 4.84
N GLU A 87 -11.44 1.22 4.90
CA GLU A 87 -11.93 2.51 4.38
C GLU A 87 -11.65 3.69 5.33
N SER A 88 -11.32 3.43 6.60
CA SER A 88 -11.10 4.47 7.61
C SER A 88 -9.79 5.22 7.40
N VAL A 89 -8.86 4.62 6.66
CA VAL A 89 -7.61 5.27 6.26
C VAL A 89 -7.88 6.08 5.00
N VAL A 90 -8.09 7.37 5.19
CA VAL A 90 -8.17 8.34 4.09
C VAL A 90 -6.86 9.12 4.04
N ALA A 91 -6.37 9.35 2.82
CA ALA A 91 -5.20 10.21 2.64
C ALA A 91 -5.47 11.55 3.34
N PRO A 92 -4.45 12.12 4.01
CA PRO A 92 -4.62 13.42 4.62
C PRO A 92 -5.08 14.41 3.56
N PRO A 93 -5.98 15.36 3.90
CA PRO A 93 -6.42 16.38 2.97
C PRO A 93 -5.19 17.08 2.38
N SER A 94 -5.25 17.44 1.09
CA SER A 94 -4.14 17.88 0.22
C SER A 94 -3.26 19.04 0.72
N ASN A 95 -3.50 19.53 1.94
CA ASN A 95 -2.71 20.54 2.63
C ASN A 95 -1.76 19.95 3.70
N PHE A 96 -1.70 18.64 3.87
CA PHE A 96 -0.67 17.97 4.66
C PHE A 96 0.43 17.52 3.71
N THR A 97 1.31 18.45 3.36
CA THR A 97 2.62 18.08 2.82
C THR A 97 3.25 17.18 3.86
N LEU A 98 3.44 15.90 3.55
CA LEU A 98 4.41 15.10 4.26
C LEU A 98 5.72 15.86 4.06
N VAL A 99 6.14 16.60 5.09
CA VAL A 99 7.52 17.02 5.23
C VAL A 99 8.28 15.70 5.35
N ILE A 100 8.66 15.16 4.20
CA ILE A 100 9.82 14.32 4.13
C ILE A 100 10.90 15.30 4.55
N ASP A 101 11.35 15.22 5.81
CA ASP A 101 12.56 15.92 6.20
C ASP A 101 13.60 15.50 5.17
N GLU A 102 13.94 16.42 4.25
CA GLU A 102 15.11 16.22 3.42
C GLU A 102 16.26 15.91 4.40
N PRO A 103 16.99 14.81 4.18
CA PRO A 103 18.17 14.57 5.00
C PRO A 103 19.02 15.85 4.93
N PRO A 104 19.56 16.33 6.07
CA PRO A 104 20.26 17.61 6.12
C PRO A 104 21.30 17.62 4.99
N ASP A 105 21.24 18.67 4.15
CA ASP A 105 22.18 18.90 3.05
C ASP A 105 23.59 18.52 3.50
N ASP A 106 24.09 17.41 2.96
CA ASP A 106 25.48 17.02 3.16
C ASP A 106 26.29 18.12 2.44
N PRO A 107 27.14 18.89 3.13
CA PRO A 107 27.86 19.98 2.50
C PRO A 107 28.70 19.43 1.35
N ASP A 108 28.47 20.00 0.17
CA ASP A 108 29.23 19.73 -1.05
C ASP A 108 30.74 19.69 -0.73
N PRO A 109 31.46 18.59 -1.04
CA PRO A 109 32.89 18.46 -0.77
C PRO A 109 33.77 19.38 -1.64
N SER A 110 33.18 20.37 -2.34
CA SER A 110 33.89 21.32 -3.19
C SER A 110 33.81 22.79 -2.75
N GLN A 111 33.52 23.08 -1.47
CA GLN A 111 33.79 24.41 -0.87
C GLN A 111 34.77 24.34 0.30
#